data_AF-A0A9X2SV48-F1
#
_entry.id   AF-A0A9X2SV48-F1
#
_cell.length_a   1.000
_cell.length_b   1.000
_cell.length_c   1.000
_cell.angle_alpha   90.00
_cell.angle_beta   90.00
_cell.angle_gamma   90.00
#
_symmetry.space_group_name_H-M   'P 1'
#
loop_
_entity.id
_entity.type
_entity.pdbx_description
1 polymer ?
#
loop_
_entity_poly.entity_id
_entity_poly.type
_entity_poly.pdbx_seq_one_letter_code
_entity_poly.pdbx_strand_id
1 'polypeptide(L)'
;MKNQTLSIEQMLHLKELGVDTSKASMVLIATDDDSCPLDWETALAEISTHLYEVSFELFDADSSYYNHSCRKDCGVFTLLDIINMLPEDVPCKYARYPLGKACLELGKDYAGYSYTDMNDEHDYEICFGGHEDILVEVYNLLCWCAENGYLNNNQTK
;
A
#
# COMPACT_ATOMS: atom_id res chain seq x y z
N MET A 1 15.80 -7.89 5.55
CA MET A 1 14.45 -8.47 5.29
C MET A 1 13.96 -7.82 4.01
N LYS A 2 14.02 -8.51 2.88
CA LYS A 2 13.54 -7.96 1.60
C LYS A 2 12.03 -8.19 1.50
N ASN A 3 11.30 -7.16 1.07
CA ASN A 3 9.93 -7.26 0.54
C ASN A 3 8.83 -7.62 1.57
N GLN A 4 8.90 -7.06 2.78
CA GLN A 4 7.79 -7.16 3.75
C GLN A 4 6.97 -5.88 3.89
N THR A 5 7.52 -4.76 3.42
CA THR A 5 6.90 -3.44 3.47
C THR A 5 7.09 -2.73 2.14
N LEU A 6 6.22 -1.76 1.86
CA LEU A 6 6.39 -0.86 0.72
C LEU A 6 7.67 -0.04 0.85
N SER A 7 8.20 0.40 -0.30
CA SER A 7 9.31 1.33 -0.35
C SER A 7 8.88 2.74 0.08
N ILE A 8 9.85 3.60 0.36
CA ILE A 8 9.59 5.01 0.69
C ILE A 8 8.86 5.70 -0.47
N GLU A 9 9.30 5.46 -1.71
CA GLU A 9 8.70 6.05 -2.91
C GLU A 9 7.24 5.60 -3.09
N GLN A 10 6.95 4.31 -2.84
CA GLN A 10 5.58 3.80 -2.87
C GLN A 10 4.71 4.45 -1.80
N MET A 11 5.23 4.65 -0.59
CA MET A 11 4.49 5.33 0.49
C MET A 11 4.25 6.81 0.19
N LEU A 12 5.22 7.52 -0.40
CA LEU A 12 5.05 8.91 -0.84
C LEU A 12 3.97 9.01 -1.93
N HIS A 13 4.00 8.11 -2.92
CA HIS A 13 2.97 8.07 -3.96
C HIS A 13 1.56 7.81 -3.39
N LEU A 14 1.41 6.92 -2.40
CA LEU A 14 0.11 6.72 -1.75
C LEU A 14 -0.39 7.99 -1.03
N LYS A 15 0.50 8.76 -0.40
CA LYS A 15 0.15 10.06 0.21
C LYS A 15 -0.33 11.06 -0.85
N GLU A 16 0.32 11.09 -2.02
CA GLU A 16 -0.09 11.94 -3.16
C GLU A 16 -1.49 11.55 -3.69
N LEU A 17 -1.80 10.25 -3.70
CA LEU A 17 -3.13 9.73 -4.03
C LEU A 17 -4.18 9.99 -2.93
N GLY A 18 -3.79 10.57 -1.79
CA GLY A 18 -4.69 10.88 -0.68
C GLY A 18 -5.04 9.68 0.21
N VAL A 19 -4.26 8.60 0.16
CA VAL A 19 -4.44 7.43 1.02
C VAL A 19 -4.01 7.76 2.45
N ASP A 20 -4.83 7.43 3.45
CA ASP A 20 -4.49 7.63 4.86
C ASP A 20 -3.41 6.64 5.32
N THR A 21 -2.15 7.08 5.33
CA THR A 21 -1.01 6.27 5.77
C THR A 21 -0.76 6.29 7.28
N SER A 22 -1.57 7.03 8.06
CA SER A 22 -1.30 7.27 9.49
C SER A 22 -1.41 6.01 10.36
N LYS A 23 -2.09 4.97 9.86
CA LYS A 23 -2.35 3.70 10.56
C LYS A 23 -1.44 2.55 10.15
N ALA A 24 -0.33 2.82 9.46
CA ALA A 24 0.64 1.79 9.07
C ALA A 24 1.09 0.93 10.27
N SER A 25 1.21 -0.38 10.09
CA SER A 25 1.58 -1.32 11.17
C SER A 25 3.09 -1.38 11.44
N MET A 26 3.90 -0.80 10.55
CA MET A 26 5.36 -0.71 10.69
C MET A 26 5.81 0.74 10.51
N VAL A 27 7.00 1.08 11.03
CA VAL A 27 7.61 2.41 10.89
C VAL A 27 9.05 2.25 10.43
N LEU A 28 9.44 2.98 9.38
CA LEU A 28 10.80 3.00 8.84
C LEU A 28 11.44 4.36 9.15
N ILE A 29 12.26 4.40 10.19
CA ILE A 29 12.91 5.62 10.65
C ILE A 29 14.23 5.79 9.92
N ALA A 30 14.40 6.95 9.28
CA ALA A 30 15.67 7.39 8.75
C ALA A 30 16.40 8.23 9.80
N THR A 31 17.69 8.02 9.97
CA THR A 31 18.54 8.84 10.85
C THR A 31 19.86 9.20 10.17
N ASP A 32 20.35 10.39 10.46
CA ASP A 32 21.70 10.84 10.05
C ASP A 32 22.81 10.26 10.95
N ASP A 33 24.07 10.63 10.68
CA ASP A 33 25.27 10.27 11.42
C ASP A 33 25.19 10.61 12.93
N ASP A 34 24.41 11.64 13.28
CA ASP A 34 24.20 12.11 14.65
C ASP A 34 22.99 11.41 15.33
N SER A 35 22.42 10.39 14.68
CA SER A 35 21.21 9.66 15.12
C SER A 35 19.98 10.56 15.25
N CYS A 36 19.95 11.68 14.50
CA CYS A 36 18.79 12.57 14.45
C CYS A 36 17.78 12.04 13.42
N PRO A 37 16.49 11.91 13.77
CA PRO A 37 15.47 11.48 12.83
C PRO A 37 15.30 12.43 11.65
N LEU A 38 15.23 11.87 10.45
CA LEU A 38 14.98 12.57 9.21
C LEU A 38 13.58 12.22 8.67
N ASP A 39 12.93 13.19 8.03
CA ASP A 39 11.83 12.88 7.13
C ASP A 39 12.36 12.19 5.86
N TRP A 40 11.50 11.44 5.19
CA TRP A 40 11.91 10.65 4.03
C TRP A 40 12.36 11.48 2.83
N GLU A 41 11.83 12.68 2.61
CA GLU A 41 12.25 13.51 1.48
C GLU A 41 13.68 14.00 1.69
N THR A 42 14.00 14.43 2.92
CA THR A 42 15.36 14.80 3.34
C THR A 42 16.30 13.60 3.25
N ALA A 43 15.91 12.44 3.78
CA ALA A 43 16.71 11.21 3.73
C ALA A 43 17.05 10.81 2.28
N LEU A 44 16.08 10.83 1.37
CA LEU A 44 16.30 10.51 -0.04
C LEU A 44 17.22 11.53 -0.74
N ALA A 45 17.07 12.82 -0.41
CA ALA A 45 17.92 13.88 -0.95
C ALA A 45 19.39 13.75 -0.47
N GLU A 46 19.60 13.41 0.80
CA GLU A 46 20.93 13.20 1.37
C GLU A 46 21.64 11.99 0.76
N ILE A 47 20.92 10.87 0.59
CA ILE A 47 21.43 9.68 -0.11
C ILE A 47 21.82 10.03 -1.54
N SER A 48 20.99 10.82 -2.25
CA SER A 48 21.26 11.23 -3.62
C SER A 48 22.53 12.08 -3.73
N THR A 49 22.73 13.00 -2.77
CA THR A 49 23.86 13.93 -2.76
C THR A 49 25.14 13.36 -2.16
N HIS A 50 25.07 12.19 -1.49
CA HIS A 50 26.19 11.52 -0.81
C HIS A 50 26.90 12.42 0.23
N LEU A 51 26.16 13.33 0.87
CA LEU A 51 26.72 14.29 1.83
C LEU A 51 26.84 13.71 3.26
N TYR A 52 25.93 12.81 3.64
CA TYR A 52 25.84 12.18 4.97
C TYR A 52 25.49 10.69 4.84
N GLU A 53 25.77 9.90 5.88
CA GLU A 53 25.39 8.50 5.97
C GLU A 53 23.97 8.38 6.56
N VAL A 54 23.01 8.07 5.70
CA VAL A 54 21.63 7.81 6.14
C VAL A 54 21.47 6.34 6.50
N SER A 55 21.04 6.09 7.73
CA SER A 55 20.69 4.75 8.21
C SER A 55 19.17 4.60 8.32
N PHE A 56 18.69 3.37 8.12
CA PHE A 56 17.27 3.04 8.20
C PHE A 56 17.03 1.91 9.19
N GLU A 57 16.09 2.13 10.10
CA GLU A 57 15.66 1.13 11.06
C GLU A 57 14.14 0.91 10.98
N LEU A 58 13.73 -0.36 10.92
CA LEU A 58 12.35 -0.77 10.79
C LEU A 58 11.84 -1.29 12.13
N PHE A 59 10.72 -0.74 12.60
CA PHE A 59 10.09 -1.11 13.85
C PHE A 59 8.63 -1.49 13.65
N ASP A 60 8.14 -2.39 14.50
CA ASP A 60 6.71 -2.54 14.73
C ASP A 60 6.12 -1.20 15.23
N ALA A 61 4.97 -0.80 14.72
CA ALA A 61 4.39 0.49 15.07
C ALA A 61 4.04 0.63 16.58
N ASP A 62 3.84 -0.48 17.29
CA ASP A 62 3.55 -0.49 18.73
C ASP A 62 4.82 -0.72 19.58
N SER A 63 6.00 -0.78 18.95
CA SER A 63 7.29 -0.92 19.61
C SER A 63 7.65 0.28 20.51
N SER A 64 8.17 0.00 21.70
CA SER A 64 8.67 1.04 22.62
C SER A 64 10.06 1.58 22.28
N TYR A 65 10.70 1.10 21.21
CA TYR A 65 12.09 1.45 20.85
C TYR A 65 12.22 2.75 20.04
N TYR A 66 11.12 3.43 19.74
CA TYR A 66 11.12 4.67 18.98
C TYR A 66 10.09 5.67 19.50
N ASN A 67 10.18 6.92 19.04
CA ASN A 67 9.16 7.92 19.34
C ASN A 67 7.95 7.74 18.41
N HIS A 68 6.80 7.33 18.97
CA HIS A 68 5.57 7.10 18.22
C HIS A 68 5.05 8.30 17.40
N SER A 69 5.52 9.53 17.69
CA SER A 69 5.20 10.68 16.82
C SER A 69 5.67 10.48 15.37
N CYS A 70 6.75 9.71 15.16
CA CYS A 70 7.31 9.44 13.83
C CYS A 70 6.39 8.56 12.96
N ARG A 71 5.45 7.80 13.54
CA ARG A 71 4.57 6.89 12.79
C ARG A 71 3.74 7.61 11.72
N LYS A 72 3.31 8.85 12.00
CA LYS A 72 2.48 9.62 11.08
C LYS A 72 3.20 9.90 9.77
N ASP A 73 4.49 10.19 9.84
CA ASP A 73 5.28 10.65 8.71
C ASP A 73 6.09 9.50 8.09
N CYS A 74 6.52 8.53 8.90
CA CYS A 74 7.43 7.44 8.52
C CYS A 74 6.80 6.04 8.63
N GLY A 75 5.47 5.94 8.73
CA GLY A 75 4.75 4.66 8.72
C GLY A 75 4.81 3.99 7.36
N VAL A 76 5.17 2.70 7.30
CA VAL A 76 5.25 1.90 6.05
C VAL A 76 4.24 0.77 6.07
N PHE A 77 3.54 0.58 4.95
CA PHE A 77 2.55 -0.48 4.84
C PHE A 77 3.18 -1.85 4.58
N THR A 78 2.62 -2.83 5.26
CA THR A 78 2.78 -4.26 5.00
C THR A 78 1.74 -4.74 3.99
N LEU A 79 1.88 -5.98 3.52
CA LEU A 79 0.83 -6.65 2.73
C LEU A 79 -0.53 -6.64 3.44
N LEU A 80 -0.54 -6.90 4.75
CA LEU A 80 -1.76 -6.94 5.54
C LEU A 80 -2.41 -5.57 5.69
N ASP A 81 -1.61 -4.51 5.84
CA ASP A 81 -2.13 -3.14 5.86
C ASP A 81 -2.90 -2.84 4.57
N ILE A 82 -2.31 -3.18 3.41
CA ILE A 82 -2.95 -2.93 2.11
C ILE A 82 -4.23 -3.75 1.95
N ILE A 83 -4.20 -5.06 2.27
CA ILE A 83 -5.39 -5.92 2.19
C ILE A 83 -6.54 -5.35 3.02
N ASN A 84 -6.26 -4.83 4.21
CA ASN A 84 -7.28 -4.23 5.08
C ASN A 84 -7.80 -2.87 4.56
N MET A 85 -7.08 -2.23 3.66
CA MET A 85 -7.50 -0.97 3.02
C MET A 85 -8.26 -1.18 1.71
N LEU A 86 -8.01 -2.29 1.02
CA LEU A 86 -8.72 -2.63 -0.20
C LEU A 86 -10.22 -2.81 0.10
N PRO A 87 -11.11 -2.29 -0.76
CA PRO A 87 -12.53 -2.48 -0.59
C PRO A 87 -12.89 -3.97 -0.73
N GLU A 88 -13.82 -4.46 0.08
CA GLU A 88 -14.28 -5.86 -0.04
C GLU A 88 -14.86 -6.15 -1.43
N ASP A 89 -15.55 -5.14 -1.97
CA ASP A 89 -16.17 -5.21 -3.29
C ASP A 89 -15.99 -3.91 -4.09
N VAL A 90 -15.86 -4.00 -5.42
CA VAL A 90 -15.93 -2.84 -6.32
C VAL A 90 -17.08 -2.93 -7.32
N PRO A 91 -17.70 -1.80 -7.73
CA PRO A 91 -18.69 -1.79 -8.79
C PRO A 91 -18.06 -2.19 -10.13
N CYS A 92 -18.65 -3.18 -10.80
CA CYS A 92 -18.24 -3.56 -12.15
C CYS A 92 -18.78 -2.56 -13.17
N LYS A 93 -17.89 -1.92 -13.94
CA LYS A 93 -18.28 -0.93 -14.96
C LYS A 93 -18.64 -1.57 -16.30
N TYR A 94 -18.20 -2.81 -16.53
CA TYR A 94 -18.25 -3.46 -17.85
C TYR A 94 -19.22 -4.64 -17.96
N ALA A 95 -19.71 -5.19 -16.86
CA ALA A 95 -20.64 -6.32 -16.89
C ALA A 95 -22.02 -5.90 -17.43
N ARG A 96 -22.53 -6.68 -18.39
CA ARG A 96 -23.89 -6.48 -18.93
C ARG A 96 -24.97 -6.99 -17.97
N TYR A 97 -24.66 -8.00 -17.17
CA TYR A 97 -25.57 -8.63 -16.20
C TYR A 97 -24.80 -9.13 -14.96
N PRO A 98 -24.25 -8.23 -14.12
CA PRO A 98 -23.46 -8.63 -12.96
C PRO A 98 -24.32 -9.39 -11.94
N LEU A 99 -23.90 -10.59 -11.54
CA LEU A 99 -24.43 -11.26 -10.35
C LEU A 99 -23.73 -10.73 -9.09
N GLY A 100 -23.95 -9.46 -8.79
CA GLY A 100 -23.39 -8.81 -7.60
C GLY A 100 -22.21 -7.90 -7.90
N LYS A 101 -21.27 -7.81 -6.96
CA LYS A 101 -20.10 -6.93 -7.06
C LYS A 101 -18.85 -7.77 -7.31
N ALA A 102 -17.77 -7.13 -7.77
CA ALA A 102 -16.51 -7.83 -8.01
C ALA A 102 -15.77 -8.11 -6.70
N CYS A 103 -15.24 -9.32 -6.54
CA CYS A 103 -14.59 -9.83 -5.33
C CYS A 103 -13.07 -9.74 -5.43
N LEU A 104 -12.39 -9.47 -4.32
CA LEU A 104 -10.93 -9.44 -4.24
C LEU A 104 -10.33 -10.85 -4.45
N GLU A 105 -9.41 -10.96 -5.40
CA GLU A 105 -8.62 -12.17 -5.64
C GLU A 105 -7.12 -11.89 -5.49
N LEU A 106 -6.44 -12.76 -4.74
CA LEU A 106 -5.00 -12.68 -4.49
C LEU A 106 -4.33 -14.00 -4.85
N GLY A 107 -3.41 -13.93 -5.79
CA GLY A 107 -2.49 -15.01 -6.15
C GLY A 107 -1.12 -14.86 -5.51
N LYS A 108 -0.17 -15.67 -5.99
CA LYS A 108 1.25 -15.51 -5.60
C LYS A 108 1.93 -14.37 -6.38
N ASP A 109 1.44 -14.10 -7.56
CA ASP A 109 2.03 -13.23 -8.59
C ASP A 109 0.96 -12.34 -9.26
N TYR A 110 -0.23 -12.26 -8.68
CA TYR A 110 -1.30 -11.38 -9.16
C TYR A 110 -2.21 -10.91 -8.02
N ALA A 111 -2.85 -9.77 -8.22
CA ALA A 111 -3.90 -9.23 -7.39
C ALA A 111 -4.95 -8.53 -8.27
N GLY A 112 -6.24 -8.74 -7.99
CA GLY A 112 -7.29 -8.15 -8.82
C GLY A 112 -8.68 -8.25 -8.23
N TYR A 113 -9.66 -7.74 -8.98
CA TYR A 113 -11.07 -7.95 -8.73
C TYR A 113 -11.67 -8.74 -9.89
N SER A 114 -12.30 -9.87 -9.57
CA SER A 114 -13.04 -10.69 -10.52
C SER A 114 -14.54 -10.56 -10.27
N TYR A 115 -15.34 -10.79 -11.31
CA TYR A 115 -16.78 -10.86 -11.20
C TYR A 115 -17.28 -12.17 -11.81
N THR A 116 -18.32 -12.71 -11.18
CA THR A 116 -19.05 -13.87 -11.70
C THR A 116 -20.29 -13.39 -12.45
N ASP A 117 -20.46 -13.88 -13.68
CA ASP A 117 -21.66 -13.62 -14.48
C ASP A 117 -22.72 -14.72 -14.29
N MET A 118 -23.88 -14.54 -14.94
CA MET A 118 -25.00 -15.49 -14.84
C MET A 118 -24.71 -16.91 -15.37
N ASN A 119 -23.61 -17.10 -16.10
CA ASN A 119 -23.19 -18.39 -16.64
C ASN A 119 -22.08 -19.05 -15.81
N ASP A 120 -21.74 -18.48 -14.64
CA ASP A 120 -20.61 -18.91 -13.79
C ASP A 120 -19.24 -18.71 -14.48
N GLU A 121 -19.20 -17.85 -15.51
CA GLU A 121 -17.95 -17.42 -16.13
C GLU A 121 -17.33 -16.32 -15.27
N HIS A 122 -16.02 -16.45 -15.00
CA HIS A 122 -15.25 -15.47 -14.24
C HIS A 122 -14.58 -14.53 -15.23
N ASP A 123 -15.03 -13.28 -15.21
CA ASP A 123 -14.39 -12.20 -15.94
C ASP A 123 -13.71 -11.26 -14.93
N TYR A 124 -12.61 -10.63 -15.34
CA TYR A 124 -11.87 -9.72 -14.47
C TYR A 124 -12.29 -8.27 -14.73
N GLU A 125 -12.63 -7.53 -13.68
CA GLU A 125 -12.75 -6.07 -13.78
C GLU A 125 -11.36 -5.46 -13.95
N ILE A 126 -10.42 -5.94 -13.14
CA ILE A 126 -9.00 -5.61 -13.25
C ILE A 126 -8.15 -6.71 -12.63
N CYS A 127 -6.97 -6.95 -13.20
CA CYS A 127 -5.97 -7.85 -12.67
C CYS A 127 -4.58 -7.26 -12.93
N PHE A 128 -3.80 -7.12 -11.87
CA PHE A 128 -2.38 -6.79 -11.92
C PHE A 128 -1.60 -8.07 -11.67
N GLY A 129 -0.56 -8.31 -12.46
CA GLY A 129 0.25 -9.51 -12.33
C GLY A 129 1.50 -9.49 -13.21
N GLY A 130 2.40 -10.44 -12.94
CA GLY A 130 3.65 -10.62 -13.68
C GLY A 130 4.89 -10.08 -12.95
N HIS A 131 4.72 -9.44 -11.79
CA HIS A 131 5.81 -9.16 -10.86
C HIS A 131 6.09 -10.36 -9.96
N GLU A 132 7.36 -10.59 -9.61
CA GLU A 132 7.77 -11.69 -8.72
C GLU A 132 7.35 -11.47 -7.24
N ASP A 133 6.89 -10.25 -6.92
CA ASP A 133 6.54 -9.82 -5.57
C ASP A 133 5.07 -9.41 -5.49
N ILE A 134 4.27 -10.21 -4.77
CA ILE A 134 2.86 -9.95 -4.51
C ILE A 134 2.59 -8.59 -3.85
N LEU A 135 3.54 -8.08 -3.07
CA LEU A 135 3.39 -6.78 -2.42
C LEU A 135 3.29 -5.65 -3.45
N VAL A 136 4.01 -5.77 -4.57
CA VAL A 136 3.94 -4.81 -5.68
C VAL A 136 2.59 -4.90 -6.39
N GLU A 137 2.05 -6.10 -6.62
CA GLU A 137 0.75 -6.26 -7.27
C GLU A 137 -0.40 -5.73 -6.42
N VAL A 138 -0.35 -5.99 -5.11
CA VAL A 138 -1.34 -5.49 -4.16
C VAL A 138 -1.22 -3.97 -3.98
N TYR A 139 -0.01 -3.40 -4.06
CA TYR A 139 0.21 -1.95 -4.14
C TYR A 139 -0.41 -1.34 -5.40
N ASN A 140 -0.20 -1.95 -6.58
CA ASN A 140 -0.78 -1.48 -7.83
C ASN A 140 -2.32 -1.48 -7.75
N LEU A 141 -2.90 -2.53 -7.17
CA LEU A 141 -4.35 -2.63 -6.94
C LEU A 141 -4.87 -1.54 -5.99
N LEU A 142 -4.14 -1.24 -4.92
CA LEU A 142 -4.47 -0.15 -4.00
C LEU A 142 -4.44 1.21 -4.70
N CYS A 143 -3.39 1.48 -5.50
CA CYS A 143 -3.29 2.71 -6.28
C CYS A 143 -4.49 2.88 -7.21
N TRP A 144 -4.85 1.84 -7.96
CA TRP A 144 -6.03 1.87 -8.82
C TRP A 144 -7.32 2.14 -8.05
N CYS A 145 -7.49 1.55 -6.86
CA CYS A 145 -8.64 1.83 -6.01
C CYS A 145 -8.66 3.30 -5.54
N ALA A 146 -7.52 3.88 -5.20
CA ALA A 146 -7.40 5.28 -4.80
C ALA A 146 -7.75 6.21 -5.97
N GLU A 147 -7.16 5.98 -7.14
CA GLU A 147 -7.38 6.76 -8.37
C GLU A 147 -8.84 6.75 -8.83
N ASN A 148 -9.54 5.64 -8.60
CA ASN A 148 -10.97 5.50 -8.91
C ASN A 148 -11.90 5.91 -7.76
N GLY A 149 -11.36 6.34 -6.62
CA GLY A 149 -12.14 6.82 -5.48
C GLY A 149 -12.84 5.73 -4.66
N TYR A 150 -12.40 4.47 -4.74
CA TYR A 150 -13.04 3.34 -4.06
C TYR A 150 -12.64 3.20 -2.58
N LEU A 151 -11.53 3.80 -2.15
CA LEU A 151 -11.04 3.70 -0.77
C LEU A 151 -11.85 4.51 0.25
N ASN A 152 -12.63 5.49 -0.22
CA ASN A 152 -13.39 6.41 0.65
C ASN A 152 -14.78 5.89 1.04
N ASN A 153 -15.11 4.63 0.73
CA ASN A 153 -16.46 4.07 0.90
C ASN A 153 -16.71 3.32 2.21
N ASN A 154 -15.97 3.65 3.27
CA ASN A 154 -16.41 3.32 4.63
C ASN A 154 -17.58 4.24 5.04
N GLN A 155 -18.78 3.93 4.54
CA GLN A 155 -20.08 3.93 5.24
C GLN A 155 -21.26 4.02 4.26
N THR A 156 -21.82 2.87 3.88
CA THR A 156 -23.28 2.73 3.99
C THR A 156 -23.54 1.40 4.70
N LYS A 157 -23.88 1.50 5.98
CA LYS A 157 -24.57 0.43 6.72
C LYS A 157 -25.91 0.11 6.06
#